data_AF-A0A7K7R8M6-F1
#
_entry.id   AF-A0A7K7R8M6-F1
#
_cell.length_a   1.000
_cell.length_b   1.000
_cell.length_c   1.000
_cell.angle_alpha   90.00
_cell.angle_beta   90.00
_cell.angle_gamma   90.00
#
_symmetry.space_group_name_H-M   'P 1'
#
loop_
_entity.id
_entity.type
_entity.pdbx_description
1 polymer ?
#
loop_
_entity_poly.entity_id
_entity_poly.type
_entity_poly.pdbx_seq_one_letter_code
_entity_poly.pdbx_strand_id
1 'polypeptide(L)' 'GHACHRCPRGVTGVPMVSPWCHRCPHGVPSYVQGIVELFYPGDREVAEDEELQDWVGEIFTYGVLGNRDSG' A
#
# COMPACT_ATOMS: atom_id res chain seq x y z
N GLY A 1 -2.13 19.83 13.49
CA GLY A 1 -1.72 18.42 13.47
C GLY A 1 -2.86 17.60 14.02
N HIS A 2 -3.46 16.73 13.20
CA HIS A 2 -4.50 15.80 13.65
C HIS A 2 -4.05 14.38 13.25
N ALA A 3 -3.92 13.51 14.25
CA ALA A 3 -3.53 12.12 14.05
C ALA A 3 -4.71 11.32 13.48
N CYS A 4 -4.48 10.56 12.41
CA CYS A 4 -5.45 9.61 11.86
C CYS A 4 -5.49 8.36 12.76
N HIS A 5 -6.65 8.05 13.33
CA HIS A 5 -6.88 6.76 13.99
C HIS A 5 -7.29 5.71 12.95
N ARG A 6 -6.60 4.56 12.93
CA ARG A 6 -6.90 3.42 12.04
C ARG A 6 -8.32 2.89 12.36
N CYS A 7 -9.19 2.71 11.35
CA CYS A 7 -10.49 2.04 11.56
C CYS A 7 -10.22 0.58 12.01
N PRO A 8 -10.77 0.10 13.14
CA PRO A 8 -10.67 -1.32 13.50
C PRO A 8 -11.41 -2.16 12.45
N ARG A 9 -10.85 -3.33 12.09
CA ARG A 9 -11.51 -4.30 11.21
C ARG A 9 -12.85 -4.68 11.86
N GLY A 10 -13.95 -4.36 11.18
CA GLY A 10 -15.30 -4.69 11.66
C GLY A 10 -15.44 -6.20 11.85
N VAL A 11 -16.08 -6.61 12.94
CA VAL A 11 -16.55 -7.99 13.11
C VAL A 11 -17.74 -8.23 12.18
N THR A 12 -17.85 -9.43 11.61
CA THR A 12 -18.96 -9.80 10.73
C THR A 12 -20.30 -9.62 11.44
N GLY A 13 -21.23 -8.88 10.80
CA GLY A 13 -22.62 -8.75 11.27
C GLY A 13 -23.05 -7.38 11.80
N VAL A 14 -22.19 -6.36 11.81
CA VAL A 14 -22.59 -4.98 12.18
C VAL A 14 -22.47 -4.04 10.97
N PRO A 15 -23.55 -3.35 10.54
CA PRO A 15 -23.47 -2.40 9.44
C PRO A 15 -22.56 -1.22 9.82
N MET A 16 -21.50 -1.05 9.05
CA MET A 16 -20.42 -0.09 9.31
C MET A 16 -20.80 1.28 8.72
N VAL A 17 -21.45 2.13 9.50
CA VAL A 17 -21.64 3.56 9.14
C VAL A 17 -21.11 4.44 10.27
N SER A 18 -19.79 4.47 10.44
CA SER A 18 -19.15 5.46 11.29
C SER A 18 -18.76 6.66 10.43
N PRO A 19 -19.25 7.89 10.71
CA PRO A 19 -18.98 9.10 9.92
C PRO A 19 -17.48 9.44 9.79
N TRP A 20 -16.64 8.82 10.62
CA TRP A 20 -15.20 9.05 10.70
C TRP A 20 -14.35 8.13 9.82
N CYS A 21 -14.92 7.11 9.14
CA CYS A 21 -14.13 6.25 8.23
C CYS A 21 -14.01 6.83 6.80
N HIS A 22 -14.43 8.07 6.57
CA HIS A 22 -14.27 8.70 5.27
C HIS A 22 -12.97 9.53 5.22
N ARG A 23 -11.91 8.83 4.79
CA ARG A 23 -10.86 9.33 3.89
C ARG A 23 -9.88 10.37 4.48
N CYS A 24 -8.67 9.90 4.81
CA CYS A 24 -7.44 10.70 4.77
C CYS A 24 -6.22 9.78 4.58
N PRO A 25 -5.67 9.65 3.36
CA PRO A 25 -4.23 9.45 3.21
C PRO A 25 -3.63 10.73 2.59
N HIS A 26 -3.79 11.88 3.25
CA HIS A 26 -3.31 13.17 2.74
C HIS A 26 -1.80 13.40 2.95
N GLY A 27 -0.95 12.39 2.78
CA GLY A 27 0.48 12.63 3.01
C GLY A 27 1.48 11.60 2.50
N VAL A 28 1.06 10.38 2.13
CA VAL A 28 2.00 9.37 1.62
C VAL A 28 1.67 8.96 0.18
N PRO A 29 0.43 8.58 -0.19
CA PRO A 29 0.17 8.11 -1.55
C PRO A 29 0.42 9.17 -2.62
N SER A 30 0.07 10.44 -2.39
CA SER A 30 0.26 11.50 -3.39
C SER A 30 1.72 11.91 -3.58
N TYR A 31 2.52 11.89 -2.51
CA TYR A 31 3.96 12.18 -2.61
C TYR A 31 4.70 11.03 -3.31
N VAL A 32 4.43 9.78 -2.90
CA VAL A 32 5.03 8.61 -3.53
C VAL A 32 4.61 8.52 -5.00
N GLN A 33 3.34 8.77 -5.33
CA GLN A 33 2.88 8.84 -6.72
C GLN A 33 3.68 9.86 -7.55
N GLY A 34 3.87 11.08 -7.05
CA GLY A 34 4.65 12.09 -7.76
C GLY A 34 6.13 11.72 -7.96
N ILE A 35 6.73 10.97 -7.03
CA ILE A 35 8.09 10.43 -7.21
C ILE A 35 8.08 9.30 -8.23
N VAL A 36 7.15 8.34 -8.14
CA VAL A 36 7.08 7.19 -9.06
C VAL A 36 6.86 7.67 -10.50
N GLU A 37 5.95 8.62 -10.72
CA GLU A 37 5.68 9.19 -12.06
C GLU A 37 6.89 9.95 -12.65
N LEU A 38 7.80 10.46 -11.80
CA LEU A 38 9.01 11.14 -12.26
C LEU A 38 10.07 10.17 -12.81
N PHE A 39 10.18 8.97 -12.22
CA PHE A 39 11.20 7.98 -12.57
C PHE A 39 10.68 6.86 -13.49
N TYR A 40 9.39 6.54 -13.39
CA TYR A 40 8.74 5.47 -14.14
C TYR A 40 7.58 6.04 -14.97
N PRO A 41 7.79 6.30 -16.28
CA PRO A 41 6.77 6.89 -17.15
C PRO A 41 5.61 5.94 -17.45
N GLY A 42 5.75 4.65 -17.17
CA GLY A 42 4.71 3.65 -17.32
C GLY A 42 5.02 2.35 -16.59
N ASP A 43 4.06 1.45 -16.63
CA ASP A 43 4.13 0.15 -15.94
C ASP A 43 5.27 -0.74 -16.46
N ARG A 44 5.64 -0.56 -17.73
CA ARG A 44 6.71 -1.34 -18.37
C ARG A 44 8.06 -1.07 -17.72
N GLU A 45 8.36 0.20 -17.45
CA GLU A 45 9.61 0.60 -16.80
C GLU A 45 9.69 0.09 -15.36
N VAL A 46 8.56 -0.04 -14.66
CA VAL A 46 8.50 -0.67 -13.33
C VAL A 46 8.72 -2.19 -13.42
N ALA A 47 8.14 -2.84 -14.43
CA ALA A 47 8.23 -4.29 -14.61
C ALA A 47 9.63 -4.74 -15.08
N GLU A 48 10.34 -3.91 -15.84
CA GLU A 48 11.68 -4.19 -16.37
C GLU A 48 12.81 -3.85 -15.36
N ASP A 49 12.49 -3.21 -14.23
CA ASP A 49 13.47 -2.87 -13.19
C ASP A 49 13.82 -4.08 -12.31
N GLU A 50 14.91 -4.76 -12.65
CA GLU A 50 15.37 -5.97 -11.95
C GLU A 50 15.66 -5.73 -10.46
N GLU A 51 16.24 -4.59 -10.09
CA GLU A 51 16.56 -4.27 -8.69
C GLU A 51 15.28 -4.10 -7.87
N LEU A 52 14.27 -3.41 -8.43
CA LEU A 52 12.97 -3.26 -7.79
C LEU A 52 12.24 -4.61 -7.65
N GLN A 53 12.27 -5.45 -8.70
CA GLN A 53 11.65 -6.77 -8.65
C GLN A 53 12.32 -7.67 -7.61
N ASP A 54 13.65 -7.66 -7.54
CA ASP A 54 14.42 -8.42 -6.54
C ASP A 54 14.08 -7.96 -5.13
N TRP A 55 14.02 -6.64 -4.89
CA TRP A 55 13.64 -6.09 -3.58
C TRP A 55 12.24 -6.53 -3.14
N VAL A 56 11.24 -6.48 -4.03
CA VAL A 56 9.90 -7.00 -3.74
C VAL A 56 9.94 -8.51 -3.49
N GLY A 57 10.76 -9.25 -4.26
CA GLY A 57 10.98 -10.68 -4.09
C GLY A 57 11.59 -11.05 -2.74
N GLU A 58 12.54 -10.27 -2.23
CA GLU A 58 13.13 -10.43 -0.90
C GLU A 58 12.11 -10.19 0.22
N ILE A 59 11.27 -9.16 0.09
CA ILE A 59 10.17 -8.90 1.03
C ILE A 59 9.20 -10.09 1.01
N PHE A 60 8.84 -10.60 -0.17
CA PHE A 60 7.94 -11.74 -0.27
C PHE A 60 8.55 -12.98 0.40
N THR A 61 9.80 -13.30 0.06
CA THR A 61 10.47 -14.52 0.49
C THR A 61 10.82 -14.51 1.98
N TYR A 62 11.38 -13.41 2.47
CA TYR A 62 11.92 -13.32 3.83
C TYR A 62 11.01 -12.56 4.78
N GLY A 63 10.33 -11.51 4.30
CA GLY A 63 9.43 -10.68 5.10
C GLY A 63 8.09 -11.36 5.39
N VAL A 64 7.49 -12.01 4.39
CA VAL A 64 6.21 -12.74 4.53
C VAL A 64 6.34 -14.26 4.33
N LEU A 65 7.58 -14.78 4.38
CA LEU A 65 7.89 -16.22 4.36
C LEU A 65 7.36 -16.97 3.12
N GLY A 66 7.24 -16.27 1.99
CA GLY A 66 6.65 -16.82 0.77
C GLY A 66 5.17 -17.19 0.89
N ASN A 67 4.45 -16.63 1.87
CA ASN A 67 3.06 -16.95 2.11
C ASN A 67 2.16 -16.36 1.00
N ARG A 68 1.62 -17.22 0.15
CA ARG A 68 0.73 -16.82 -0.96
C ARG A 68 -0.64 -16.31 -0.50
N ASP A 69 -1.00 -16.56 0.77
CA ASP A 69 -2.27 -16.14 1.37
C ASP A 69 -2.15 -14.80 2.12
N SER A 70 -1.00 -14.10 2.07
CA SER A 70 -0.79 -12.83 2.77
C SER A 70 -1.32 -11.59 2.03
N GLY A 71 -1.84 -11.76 0.81
CA GLY A 71 -2.32 -10.69 -0.08
C GLY A 71 -3.74 -10.21 0.20
#